data_AF-A0A539DZV2-F1
#
_entry.id   AF-A0A539DZV2-F1
#
_cell.length_a   1.000
_cell.length_b   1.000
_cell.length_c   1.000
_cell.angle_alpha   90.00
_cell.angle_beta   90.00
_cell.angle_gamma   90.00
#
_symmetry.space_group_name_H-M   'P 1'
#
loop_
_entity.id
_entity.type
_entity.pdbx_description
1 polymer ?
#
loop_
_entity_poly.entity_id
_entity_poly.type
_entity_poly.pdbx_seq_one_letter_code
_entity_poly.pdbx_strand_id
1 'polypeptide(L)'
;MSFFTDEIRCPVHALDLARVLSWLAERPDVTGPLNVAGPEAVDRLTLARRAATWMGHETSLLRGSTIAESGMLRPGRIVLDMTLAASLGFGCRSMAEALVS
;
A
#
# COMPACT_ATOMS: atom_id res chain seq x y z
N MET A 1 16.36 -13.86 -1.43
CA MET A 1 14.99 -13.38 -1.73
C MET A 1 15.11 -11.98 -2.31
N SER A 2 14.51 -11.72 -3.46
CA SER A 2 14.54 -10.39 -4.12
C SER A 2 13.14 -9.79 -4.13
N PHE A 3 13.06 -8.46 -4.08
CA PHE A 3 11.82 -7.69 -4.18
C PHE A 3 11.67 -7.07 -5.56
N PHE A 4 10.43 -6.86 -5.99
CA PHE A 4 10.12 -6.37 -7.33
C PHE A 4 10.30 -4.87 -7.46
N THR A 5 11.08 -4.44 -8.45
CA THR A 5 11.25 -3.02 -8.80
C THR A 5 10.21 -2.54 -9.83
N ASP A 6 9.50 -3.45 -10.47
CA ASP A 6 8.49 -3.22 -11.51
C ASP A 6 7.07 -3.62 -11.08
N GLU A 7 6.89 -4.03 -9.82
CA GLU A 7 5.59 -4.30 -9.21
C GLU A 7 5.14 -3.11 -8.34
N ILE A 8 4.34 -2.21 -8.91
CA ILE A 8 3.84 -0.98 -8.27
C ILE A 8 2.50 -1.20 -7.60
N ARG A 9 2.37 -0.81 -6.33
CA ARG A 9 1.18 -0.94 -5.48
C ARG A 9 0.92 0.34 -4.67
N CYS A 10 -0.22 0.39 -3.97
CA CYS A 10 -0.54 1.41 -2.96
C CYS A 10 -0.63 0.73 -1.58
N PRO A 11 0.46 0.67 -0.78
CA PRO A 11 0.44 0.04 0.53
C PRO A 11 -0.52 0.76 1.47
N VAL A 12 -1.22 0.03 2.33
CA VAL A 12 -2.11 0.58 3.35
C VAL A 12 -1.77 0.01 4.71
N HIS A 13 -1.74 0.85 5.73
CA HIS A 13 -1.55 0.39 7.10
C HIS A 13 -2.85 -0.22 7.61
N ALA A 14 -2.77 -1.38 8.28
CA ALA A 14 -3.94 -2.13 8.73
C ALA A 14 -4.87 -1.30 9.63
N LEU A 15 -4.32 -0.46 10.50
CA LEU A 15 -5.11 0.45 11.35
C LEU A 15 -5.94 1.46 10.54
N ASP A 16 -5.40 1.98 9.44
CA ASP A 16 -6.13 2.95 8.62
C ASP A 16 -7.27 2.26 7.88
N LEU A 17 -7.02 1.07 7.32
CA LEU A 17 -8.07 0.27 6.71
C LEU A 17 -9.17 -0.10 7.73
N ALA A 18 -8.80 -0.49 8.96
CA ALA A 18 -9.76 -0.81 10.02
C ALA A 18 -10.64 0.39 10.42
N ARG A 19 -10.09 1.61 10.42
CA ARG A 19 -10.86 2.85 10.65
C ARG A 19 -11.89 3.07 9.55
N VAL A 20 -11.52 2.84 8.28
CA VAL A 20 -12.48 2.96 7.17
C VAL A 20 -13.58 1.91 7.26
N LEU A 21 -13.25 0.67 7.63
CA LEU A 21 -14.24 -0.39 7.83
C LEU A 21 -15.20 -0.06 8.97
N SER A 22 -14.69 0.46 10.09
CA SER A 22 -15.53 0.86 11.23
C SER A 22 -16.47 2.00 10.85
N TRP A 23 -15.99 2.99 10.10
CA TRP A 23 -16.84 4.06 9.58
C TRP A 23 -17.88 3.56 8.58
N LEU A 24 -17.52 2.65 7.66
CA LEU A 24 -18.44 2.09 6.68
C LEU A 24 -19.59 1.33 7.35
N ALA A 25 -19.32 0.65 8.46
CA ALA A 25 -20.35 -0.05 9.23
C ALA A 25 -21.45 0.89 9.77
N GLU A 26 -21.14 2.17 9.98
CA GLU A 26 -22.07 3.20 10.43
C GLU A 26 -22.77 3.94 9.27
N ARG A 27 -22.46 3.58 8.01
CA ARG A 27 -22.88 4.30 6.80
C ARG A 27 -23.63 3.40 5.81
N PRO A 28 -24.87 3.02 6.12
CA PRO A 28 -25.68 2.15 5.24
C PRO A 28 -26.02 2.80 3.90
N ASP A 29 -25.87 4.13 3.78
CA ASP A 29 -26.02 4.89 2.55
C ASP A 29 -24.88 4.67 1.55
N VAL A 30 -23.70 4.27 2.03
CA VAL A 30 -22.52 4.03 1.20
C VAL A 30 -22.54 2.58 0.74
N THR A 31 -22.78 2.36 -0.55
CA THR A 31 -22.90 1.03 -1.14
C THR A 31 -22.04 0.90 -2.40
N GLY A 32 -21.70 -0.34 -2.76
CA GLY A 32 -20.88 -0.64 -3.92
C GLY A 32 -19.37 -0.61 -3.65
N PRO A 33 -18.54 -0.71 -4.71
CA PRO A 33 -17.09 -0.77 -4.58
C PRO A 33 -16.49 0.55 -4.07
N LEU A 34 -15.62 0.46 -3.07
CA LEU A 34 -14.83 1.59 -2.57
C LEU A 34 -13.37 1.19 -2.50
N ASN A 35 -12.53 1.90 -3.24
CA ASN A 35 -11.08 1.71 -3.21
C ASN A 35 -10.46 2.47 -2.03
N VAL A 36 -9.71 1.77 -1.19
CA VAL A 36 -9.05 2.34 -0.01
C VAL A 36 -7.62 1.82 0.05
N ALA A 37 -6.65 2.74 0.00
CA ALA A 37 -5.24 2.44 0.17
C ALA A 37 -4.47 3.65 0.71
N GLY A 38 -3.19 3.47 1.04
CA GLY A 38 -2.29 4.60 1.26
C GLY A 38 -2.05 5.41 -0.02
N PRO A 39 -1.69 6.70 0.10
CA PRO A 39 -1.68 7.63 -1.02
C PRO A 39 -0.52 7.42 -2.01
N GLU A 40 0.51 6.66 -1.63
CA GLU A 40 1.75 6.51 -2.39
C GLU A 40 1.70 5.27 -3.29
N ALA A 41 1.97 5.45 -4.59
CA ALA A 41 2.26 4.35 -5.50
C ALA A 41 3.76 4.03 -5.45
N VAL A 42 4.14 2.87 -4.91
CA VAL A 42 5.53 2.46 -4.73
C VAL A 42 5.79 1.03 -5.23
N ASP A 43 7.03 0.76 -5.61
CA ASP A 43 7.48 -0.60 -5.91
C ASP A 43 7.69 -1.42 -4.63
N ARG A 44 7.80 -2.74 -4.77
CA ARG A 44 7.92 -3.65 -3.63
C ARG A 44 9.26 -3.57 -2.92
N LEU A 45 10.35 -3.22 -3.63
CA LEU A 45 11.65 -3.03 -3.00
C LEU A 45 11.62 -1.79 -2.10
N THR A 46 11.03 -0.69 -2.56
CA THR A 46 10.82 0.52 -1.76
C THR A 46 9.97 0.22 -0.52
N LEU A 47 8.86 -0.49 -0.67
CA LEU A 47 8.03 -0.92 0.47
C LEU A 47 8.83 -1.75 1.47
N ALA A 48 9.57 -2.76 1.01
CA ALA A 48 10.36 -3.64 1.86
C ALA A 48 11.45 -2.88 2.63
N ARG A 49 12.12 -1.93 1.99
CA ARG A 49 13.14 -1.09 2.63
C ARG A 49 12.55 -0.21 3.71
N ARG A 50 11.43 0.47 3.44
CA ARG A 50 10.75 1.31 4.44
C ARG A 50 10.30 0.48 5.65
N ALA A 51 9.73 -0.71 5.42
CA ALA A 51 9.36 -1.63 6.49
C ALA A 51 10.57 -2.12 7.30
N ALA A 52 11.67 -2.49 6.63
CA ALA A 52 12.90 -2.92 7.29
C ALA A 52 13.51 -1.80 8.14
N THR A 53 13.58 -0.57 7.62
CA THR A 53 14.04 0.60 8.39
C THR A 53 13.18 0.81 9.64
N TRP A 54 11.86 0.73 9.50
CA TRP A 54 10.93 0.87 10.63
C TRP A 54 11.16 -0.20 11.72
N MET A 55 11.46 -1.44 11.31
CA MET A 55 11.78 -2.54 12.22
C MET A 55 13.22 -2.49 12.79
N GLY A 56 14.00 -1.46 12.46
CA GLY A 56 15.40 -1.35 12.90
C GLY A 56 16.37 -2.29 12.18
N HIS A 57 16.02 -2.75 10.98
CA HIS A 57 16.86 -3.63 10.17
C HIS A 57 17.65 -2.89 9.08
N GLU A 58 18.82 -3.44 8.76
CA GLU A 58 19.68 -3.01 7.67
C GLU A 58 19.02 -3.31 6.30
N THR A 59 19.16 -2.40 5.33
CA THR A 59 18.42 -2.47 4.05
C THR A 59 19.29 -2.79 2.83
N SER A 60 20.62 -2.70 2.94
CA SER A 60 21.59 -2.95 1.87
C SER A 60 21.55 -4.40 1.37
N LEU A 61 21.12 -5.34 2.21
CA LEU A 61 20.93 -6.74 1.84
C LEU A 61 19.65 -6.99 1.02
N LEU A 62 18.71 -6.04 0.98
CA LEU A 62 17.48 -6.15 0.19
C LEU A 62 17.77 -5.87 -1.29
N ARG A 63 17.67 -6.92 -2.10
CA ARG A 63 17.93 -6.89 -3.54
C ARG A 63 16.65 -6.70 -4.35
N GLY A 64 16.78 -5.97 -5.46
CA GLY A 64 15.74 -5.83 -6.48
C GLY A 64 15.78 -6.97 -7.50
N SER A 65 14.65 -7.24 -8.13
CA SER A 65 14.50 -8.03 -9.35
C SER A 65 13.24 -7.57 -10.09
N THR A 66 12.98 -8.10 -11.28
CA THR A 66 11.79 -7.81 -12.09
C THR A 66 10.84 -9.00 -12.18
N ILE A 67 9.60 -8.75 -12.58
CA ILE A 67 8.61 -9.79 -12.87
C ILE A 67 9.17 -10.76 -13.92
N ALA A 68 9.79 -10.23 -14.97
CA ALA A 68 10.40 -11.01 -16.04
C ALA A 68 11.52 -11.93 -15.54
N GLU A 69 12.47 -11.39 -14.76
CA GLU A 69 13.58 -12.17 -14.17
C GLU A 69 13.10 -13.26 -13.21
N SER A 70 11.97 -13.03 -12.54
CA SER A 70 11.38 -14.03 -11.65
C SER A 70 10.64 -15.17 -12.36
N GLY A 71 10.41 -15.05 -13.68
CA GLY A 71 9.62 -16.00 -14.46
C GLY A 71 8.12 -16.01 -14.13
N MET A 72 7.63 -15.04 -13.35
CA MET A 72 6.23 -14.99 -12.92
C MET A 72 5.38 -14.16 -13.88
N LEU A 73 4.09 -14.51 -13.97
CA LEU A 73 3.08 -13.75 -14.71
C LEU A 73 2.16 -13.04 -13.72
N ARG A 74 2.33 -11.73 -13.58
CA ARG A 74 1.54 -10.89 -12.66
C ARG A 74 1.43 -9.46 -13.16
N PRO A 75 0.40 -8.70 -12.75
CA PRO A 75 0.29 -7.29 -13.13
C PRO A 75 1.42 -6.45 -12.53
N GLY A 76 2.14 -5.72 -13.38
CA GLY A 76 3.19 -4.79 -12.97
C GLY A 76 2.64 -3.63 -12.15
N ARG A 77 1.57 -2.97 -12.62
CA ARG A 77 1.01 -1.79 -11.96
C ARG A 77 -0.42 -2.01 -11.51
N ILE A 78 -0.65 -2.00 -10.19
CA ILE A 78 -1.98 -2.00 -9.57
C ILE A 78 -2.03 -0.82 -8.61
N VAL A 79 -2.56 0.29 -9.09
CA VAL A 79 -2.72 1.55 -8.34
C VAL A 79 -4.19 1.86 -8.31
N LEU A 80 -4.73 2.11 -7.11
CA LEU A 80 -6.16 2.31 -6.94
C LEU A 80 -6.52 3.79 -7.15
N ASP A 81 -7.64 4.03 -7.83
CA ASP A 81 -8.26 5.36 -7.82
C ASP A 81 -9.09 5.50 -6.55
N MET A 82 -8.67 6.43 -5.68
CA MET A 82 -9.26 6.67 -4.36
C MET A 82 -10.11 7.95 -4.35
N THR A 83 -10.43 8.52 -5.51
CA THR A 83 -11.19 9.78 -5.64
C THR A 83 -12.54 9.70 -4.91
N LEU A 84 -13.24 8.57 -5.02
CA LEU A 84 -14.51 8.36 -4.32
C LEU A 84 -14.32 8.35 -2.79
N ALA A 85 -13.34 7.61 -2.28
CA ALA A 85 -13.05 7.57 -0.84
C ALA A 85 -12.68 8.96 -0.30
N ALA A 86 -11.86 9.71 -1.03
CA ALA A 86 -11.51 11.09 -0.68
C ALA A 86 -12.74 12.00 -0.63
N SER A 87 -13.66 11.88 -1.59
CA SER A 87 -14.90 12.67 -1.62
C SER A 87 -15.83 12.39 -0.41
N LEU A 88 -15.70 11.21 0.20
CA LEU A 88 -16.42 10.81 1.40
C LEU A 88 -15.69 11.19 2.70
N GLY A 89 -14.53 11.86 2.60
CA GLY A 89 -13.72 12.28 3.74
C GLY A 89 -12.67 11.28 4.20
N PHE A 90 -12.39 10.22 3.42
CA PHE A 90 -11.34 9.25 3.75
C PHE A 90 -9.99 9.61 3.16
N GLY A 91 -8.97 9.47 4.00
CA GLY A 91 -7.59 9.35 3.60
C GLY A 91 -6.89 8.37 4.53
N CYS A 92 -6.10 7.46 3.97
CA CYS A 92 -5.12 6.73 4.76
C CYS A 92 -3.87 7.59 4.92
N ARG A 93 -3.13 7.37 6.00
CA ARG A 93 -1.87 8.07 6.20
C ARG A 93 -0.85 7.64 5.16
N SER A 94 0.10 8.53 4.86
CA SER A 94 1.31 8.14 4.11
C SER A 94 2.07 7.04 4.86
N MET A 95 2.95 6.34 4.16
CA MET A 95 3.77 5.31 4.80
C MET A 95 4.65 5.90 5.90
N ALA A 96 5.17 7.12 5.71
CA ALA A 96 6.00 7.78 6.72
C ALA A 96 5.20 8.05 8.01
N GLU A 97 3.98 8.56 7.88
CA GLU A 97 3.09 8.83 9.03
C GLU A 97 2.56 7.55 9.68
N ALA A 98 2.34 6.50 8.90
CA ALA A 98 1.83 5.23 9.41
C ALA A 98 2.89 4.41 10.17
N LEU A 99 4.17 4.58 9.85
CA LEU A 99 5.28 3.85 10.47
C LEU A 99 5.88 4.59 11.68
N VAL A 100 5.31 5.71 12.14
CA VAL A 100 5.76 6.42 13.35
C VAL A 100 4.76 6.33 14.52
N SER A 101 3.60 5.72 14.29
CA SER A 101 2.48 5.61 15.25
C SER A 101 2.38 4.23 15.87
#